data_AF-A0A402CJK8-F1
#
_entry.id   AF-A0A402CJK8-F1
#
_cell.length_a   1.000
_cell.length_b   1.000
_cell.length_c   1.000
_cell.angle_alpha   90.00
_cell.angle_beta   90.00
_cell.angle_gamma   90.00
#
_symmetry.space_group_name_H-M   'P 1'
#
loop_
_entity.id
_entity.type
_entity.pdbx_description
1 polymer ?
#
loop_
_entity_poly.entity_id
_entity_poly.type
_entity_poly.pdbx_seq_one_letter_code
_entity_poly.pdbx_strand_id
1 'polypeptide(L)'
;MNRGELEQVIRAACANLDEGQVIVFGSQSILGSYDETELPEYATLSREVDVFPRSGIDAPASPAVVEKILMLNGRLGEGSPFHESFGVYVEGIHKDVVVLPRQWDNRLVAVKVEDGSEYGRTGFCLDPVDLCASKAIAGREKDRVFVAALVEDGIVTAAQILGRIDNYGIEWPDTYDADRDVALGRARNWLADLEKLGDGRG
;
A
#
# COMPACT_ATOMS: atom_id res chain seq x y z
N MET A 1 2.52 10.63 -9.11
CA MET A 1 2.46 9.33 -9.80
C MET A 1 1.05 9.13 -10.30
N ASN A 2 0.90 8.57 -11.50
CA ASN A 2 -0.40 8.25 -12.10
C ASN A 2 -0.61 6.73 -12.23
N ARG A 3 -1.83 6.33 -12.58
CA ARG A 3 -2.20 4.91 -12.75
C ARG A 3 -1.33 4.22 -13.82
N GLY A 4 -1.00 4.89 -14.92
CA GLY A 4 -0.14 4.33 -15.96
C GLY A 4 1.28 4.00 -15.48
N GLU A 5 1.85 4.83 -14.61
CA GLU A 5 3.15 4.57 -13.98
C GLU A 5 3.08 3.39 -13.00
N LEU A 6 1.98 3.23 -12.25
CA LEU A 6 1.76 2.04 -11.43
C LEU A 6 1.71 0.77 -12.29
N GLU A 7 0.99 0.78 -13.41
CA GLU A 7 0.96 -0.35 -14.34
C GLU A 7 2.34 -0.68 -14.91
N GLN A 8 3.15 0.35 -15.22
CA GLN A 8 4.53 0.18 -15.65
C GLN A 8 5.40 -0.47 -14.56
N VAL A 9 5.22 -0.09 -13.29
CA VAL A 9 5.87 -0.74 -12.14
C VAL A 9 5.46 -2.20 -12.01
N ILE A 10 4.16 -2.51 -12.06
CA ILE A 10 3.65 -3.89 -11.99
C ILE A 10 4.25 -4.74 -13.11
N ARG A 11 4.26 -4.21 -14.34
CA ARG A 11 4.86 -4.87 -15.48
C ARG A 11 6.34 -5.18 -15.23
N ALA A 12 7.11 -4.19 -14.80
CA ALA A 12 8.55 -4.35 -14.57
C ALA A 12 8.87 -5.28 -13.40
N ALA A 13 8.13 -5.19 -12.29
CA ALA A 13 8.33 -6.01 -11.10
C ALA A 13 8.11 -7.49 -11.40
N CYS A 14 6.97 -7.83 -12.00
CA CYS A 14 6.68 -9.19 -12.46
C CYS A 14 7.77 -9.75 -13.40
N ALA A 15 8.45 -8.90 -14.19
CA ALA A 15 9.36 -9.35 -15.25
C ALA A 15 10.70 -9.74 -14.65
N ASN A 16 11.11 -8.95 -13.67
CA ASN A 16 12.33 -9.21 -12.94
C ASN A 16 12.17 -10.40 -12.00
N LEU A 17 10.98 -10.59 -11.43
CA LEU A 17 10.70 -11.72 -10.54
C LEU A 17 10.45 -13.05 -11.25
N ASP A 18 10.18 -13.03 -12.56
CA ASP A 18 9.67 -14.18 -13.33
C ASP A 18 8.37 -14.75 -12.71
N GLU A 19 7.47 -13.83 -12.33
CA GLU A 19 6.18 -14.14 -11.70
C GLU A 19 5.06 -13.29 -12.30
N GLY A 20 3.89 -13.87 -12.52
CA GLY A 20 2.74 -13.14 -13.08
C GLY A 20 2.06 -12.17 -12.10
N GLN A 21 2.45 -12.17 -10.82
CA GLN A 21 1.71 -11.46 -9.77
C GLN A 21 2.63 -10.83 -8.72
N VAL A 22 2.28 -9.62 -8.29
CA VAL A 22 2.91 -8.91 -7.16
C VAL A 22 1.84 -8.30 -6.27
N ILE A 23 2.21 -7.96 -5.03
CA ILE A 23 1.38 -7.17 -4.11
C ILE A 23 1.97 -5.76 -4.03
N VAL A 24 1.13 -4.75 -4.13
CA VAL A 24 1.48 -3.34 -3.99
C VAL A 24 0.98 -2.85 -2.64
N PHE A 25 1.91 -2.39 -1.82
CA PHE A 25 1.65 -1.80 -0.51
C PHE A 25 1.83 -0.27 -0.59
N GLY A 26 1.79 0.38 0.57
CA GLY A 26 2.09 1.81 0.67
C GLY A 26 1.05 2.71 0.01
N SER A 27 1.36 4.01 -0.08
CA SER A 27 0.42 5.01 -0.58
C SER A 27 -0.06 4.73 -2.00
N GLN A 28 0.82 4.20 -2.87
CA GLN A 28 0.50 4.01 -4.30
C GLN A 28 -0.45 2.85 -4.58
N SER A 29 -0.76 2.01 -3.58
CA SER A 29 -1.86 1.05 -3.68
C SER A 29 -3.23 1.71 -3.90
N ILE A 30 -3.41 2.99 -3.54
CA ILE A 30 -4.65 3.74 -3.80
C ILE A 30 -4.98 3.82 -5.30
N LEU A 31 -3.96 3.87 -6.15
CA LEU A 31 -4.09 3.91 -7.62
C LEU A 31 -4.58 2.58 -8.18
N GLY A 32 -4.73 1.53 -7.37
CA GLY A 32 -5.45 0.33 -7.76
C GLY A 32 -6.95 0.54 -7.84
N SER A 33 -7.51 1.39 -6.96
CA SER A 33 -8.95 1.65 -6.85
C SER A 33 -9.40 2.90 -7.59
N TYR A 34 -8.54 3.92 -7.66
CA TYR A 34 -8.87 5.23 -8.23
C TYR A 34 -7.86 5.65 -9.30
N ASP A 35 -8.28 6.50 -10.23
CA ASP A 35 -7.36 7.23 -11.11
C ASP A 35 -6.79 8.46 -10.39
N GLU A 36 -5.61 8.96 -10.78
CA GLU A 36 -5.03 10.15 -10.16
C GLU A 36 -5.93 11.39 -10.24
N THR A 37 -6.80 11.46 -11.25
CA THR A 37 -7.75 12.56 -11.43
C THR A 37 -8.88 12.58 -10.40
N GLU A 38 -9.09 11.47 -9.69
CA GLU A 38 -10.09 11.31 -8.63
C GLU A 38 -9.48 11.49 -7.23
N LEU A 39 -8.16 11.67 -7.14
CA LEU A 39 -7.43 11.68 -5.88
C LEU A 39 -6.94 13.07 -5.50
N PRO A 40 -6.83 13.37 -4.19
CA PRO A 40 -6.18 14.59 -3.75
C PRO A 40 -4.71 14.58 -4.18
N GLU A 41 -4.16 15.75 -4.51
CA GLU A 41 -2.78 15.90 -5.00
C GLU A 41 -1.76 15.17 -4.09
N TYR A 42 -1.96 15.27 -2.77
CA TYR A 42 -1.06 14.64 -1.79
C TYR A 42 -0.99 13.11 -1.91
N ALA A 43 -2.06 12.44 -2.38
CA ALA A 43 -2.09 10.99 -2.52
C ALA A 43 -1.16 10.48 -3.64
N THR A 44 -0.79 11.36 -4.57
CA THR A 44 0.00 11.02 -5.76
C THR A 44 1.40 11.62 -5.74
N LEU A 45 1.83 12.33 -4.69
CA LEU A 45 3.15 12.96 -4.64
C LEU A 45 4.33 11.97 -4.58
N SER A 46 4.10 10.75 -4.07
CA SER A 46 5.16 9.73 -3.98
C SER A 46 5.61 9.26 -5.37
N ARG A 47 6.90 8.98 -5.51
CA ARG A 47 7.49 8.32 -6.70
C ARG A 47 7.92 6.87 -6.42
N GLU A 48 7.86 6.47 -5.15
CA GLU A 48 8.12 5.14 -4.63
C GLU A 48 6.87 4.27 -4.68
N VAL A 49 7.06 3.00 -5.06
CA VAL A 49 6.03 1.96 -4.97
C VAL A 49 6.56 0.79 -4.15
N ASP A 50 5.91 0.52 -3.03
CA ASP A 50 6.21 -0.64 -2.19
C ASP A 50 5.70 -1.91 -2.86
N VAL A 51 6.59 -2.85 -3.18
CA VAL A 51 6.24 -4.09 -3.88
C VAL A 51 6.72 -5.31 -3.10
N PHE A 52 5.87 -6.34 -3.08
CA PHE A 52 6.19 -7.65 -2.51
C PHE A 52 5.87 -8.77 -3.52
N PRO A 53 6.73 -9.79 -3.67
CA PRO A 53 6.45 -10.95 -4.51
C PRO A 53 5.21 -11.72 -4.04
N ARG A 54 4.20 -11.92 -4.89
CA ARG A 54 2.94 -12.58 -4.46
C ARG A 54 3.15 -14.03 -4.02
N SER A 55 4.15 -14.73 -4.59
CA SER A 55 4.52 -16.09 -4.16
C SER A 55 5.03 -16.16 -2.72
N GLY A 56 5.44 -15.04 -2.13
CA GLY A 56 6.01 -14.99 -0.79
C GLY A 56 4.99 -14.92 0.34
N ILE A 57 3.68 -14.81 0.07
CA ILE A 57 2.69 -14.51 1.13
C ILE A 57 2.67 -15.57 2.25
N ASP A 58 2.81 -16.84 1.88
CA ASP A 58 2.74 -17.97 2.84
C ASP A 58 4.08 -18.22 3.54
N ALA A 59 5.18 -17.72 2.97
CA ALA A 59 6.54 -17.90 3.49
C ALA A 59 7.39 -16.63 3.30
N PRO A 60 7.01 -15.50 3.95
CA PRO A 60 7.55 -14.18 3.64
C PRO A 60 9.03 -14.00 4.02
N ALA A 61 9.54 -14.82 4.93
CA ALA A 61 10.94 -14.82 5.36
C ALA A 61 11.80 -15.89 4.66
N SER A 62 11.25 -16.61 3.67
CA SER A 62 12.04 -17.64 2.96
C SER A 62 13.20 -17.00 2.19
N PRO A 63 14.38 -17.66 2.10
CA PRO A 63 15.52 -17.12 1.36
C PRO A 63 15.20 -16.71 -0.08
N ALA A 64 14.32 -17.46 -0.75
CA ALA A 64 13.87 -17.16 -2.11
C ALA A 64 13.10 -15.83 -2.19
N VAL A 65 12.27 -15.51 -1.19
CA VAL A 65 11.55 -14.22 -1.13
C VAL A 65 12.51 -13.07 -0.85
N VAL A 66 13.49 -13.28 0.04
CA VAL A 66 14.53 -12.27 0.33
C VAL A 66 15.34 -11.95 -0.92
N GLU A 67 15.77 -12.96 -1.68
CA GLU A 67 16.50 -12.76 -2.93
C GLU A 67 15.68 -11.96 -3.96
N LYS A 68 14.39 -12.27 -4.08
CA LYS A 68 13.45 -11.55 -4.95
C LYS A 68 13.29 -10.08 -4.56
N ILE A 69 13.16 -9.80 -3.27
CA ILE A 69 13.11 -8.42 -2.74
C ILE A 69 14.40 -7.67 -3.09
N LEU A 70 15.57 -8.27 -2.86
CA LEU A 70 16.86 -7.68 -3.23
C LEU A 70 16.97 -7.45 -4.74
N MET A 71 16.42 -8.34 -5.56
CA MET A 71 16.40 -8.18 -7.01
C MET A 71 15.54 -6.99 -7.45
N LEU A 72 14.35 -6.80 -6.85
CA LEU A 72 13.52 -5.62 -7.10
C LEU A 72 14.28 -4.34 -6.74
N ASN A 73 14.87 -4.28 -5.56
CA ASN A 73 15.63 -3.12 -5.09
C ASN A 73 16.82 -2.81 -6.02
N GLY A 74 17.57 -3.83 -6.45
CA GLY A 74 18.73 -3.64 -7.31
C GLY A 74 18.38 -3.22 -8.75
N ARG A 75 17.25 -3.70 -9.29
CA ARG A 75 16.89 -3.48 -10.71
C ARG A 75 15.90 -2.36 -10.95
N LEU A 76 15.03 -2.11 -9.98
CA LEU A 76 13.89 -1.18 -10.10
C LEU A 76 13.90 -0.12 -8.99
N GLY A 77 14.79 -0.22 -8.00
CA GLY A 77 14.88 0.70 -6.88
C GLY A 77 15.45 2.07 -7.23
N GLU A 78 15.58 2.90 -6.20
CA GLU A 78 16.04 4.27 -6.33
C GLU A 78 17.42 4.34 -7.01
N GLY A 79 17.51 5.12 -8.09
CA GLY A 79 18.75 5.34 -8.84
C GLY A 79 19.08 4.22 -9.83
N SER A 80 18.19 3.24 -9.99
CA SER A 80 18.29 2.25 -11.06
C SER A 80 18.03 2.88 -12.44
N PRO A 81 18.46 2.24 -13.55
CA PRO A 81 18.09 2.68 -14.90
C PRO A 81 16.57 2.77 -15.12
N PHE A 82 15.79 1.94 -14.40
CA PHE A 82 14.32 2.05 -14.40
C PHE A 82 13.86 3.37 -13.77
N HIS A 83 14.42 3.73 -12.62
CA HIS A 83 14.12 5.01 -11.96
C HIS A 83 14.47 6.19 -12.87
N GLU A 84 15.66 6.18 -13.48
CA GLU A 84 16.08 7.26 -14.38
C GLU A 84 15.19 7.38 -15.62
N SER A 85 14.69 6.24 -16.13
CA SER A 85 13.90 6.21 -17.37
C SER A 85 12.43 6.60 -17.16
N PHE A 86 11.84 6.21 -16.02
CA PHE A 86 10.40 6.36 -15.78
C PHE A 86 10.08 7.36 -14.66
N GLY A 87 11.09 7.83 -13.92
CA GLY A 87 10.94 8.76 -12.80
C GLY A 87 10.20 8.18 -11.60
N VAL A 88 9.95 6.88 -11.57
CA VAL A 88 9.36 6.12 -10.45
C VAL A 88 10.25 4.94 -10.11
N TYR A 89 10.22 4.50 -8.86
CA TYR A 89 11.05 3.38 -8.41
C TYR A 89 10.28 2.44 -7.48
N VAL A 90 10.78 1.21 -7.39
CA VAL A 90 10.22 0.16 -6.53
C VAL A 90 11.04 0.05 -5.26
N GLU A 91 10.37 0.10 -4.12
CA GLU A 91 10.93 -0.40 -2.88
C GLU A 91 10.42 -1.84 -2.67
N GLY A 92 11.30 -2.81 -2.86
CA GLY A 92 11.05 -4.18 -2.46
C GLY A 92 11.03 -4.25 -0.93
N ILE A 93 9.86 -4.52 -0.37
CA ILE A 93 9.67 -4.57 1.08
C ILE A 93 9.44 -5.99 1.58
N HIS A 94 9.71 -6.25 2.85
CA HIS A 94 9.29 -7.48 3.50
C HIS A 94 7.85 -7.34 4.05
N LYS A 95 7.06 -8.41 4.06
CA LYS A 95 5.69 -8.36 4.60
C LYS A 95 5.64 -8.01 6.09
N ASP A 96 6.69 -8.35 6.83
CA ASP A 96 6.81 -8.09 8.26
C ASP A 96 7.04 -6.61 8.58
N VAL A 97 7.32 -5.73 7.63
CA VAL A 97 7.37 -4.28 7.90
C VAL A 97 5.99 -3.60 7.76
N VAL A 98 4.96 -4.35 7.37
CA VAL A 98 3.62 -3.83 7.10
C VAL A 98 2.63 -4.28 8.17
N VAL A 99 2.05 -3.30 8.87
CA VAL A 99 0.97 -3.50 9.86
C VAL A 99 -0.38 -3.27 9.18
N LEU A 100 -1.23 -4.30 9.13
CA LEU A 100 -2.51 -4.27 8.42
C LEU A 100 -3.65 -4.84 9.26
N PRO A 101 -4.90 -4.46 8.98
CA PRO A 101 -6.05 -5.18 9.51
C PRO A 101 -6.01 -6.65 9.09
N ARG A 102 -6.49 -7.57 9.93
CA ARG A 102 -6.50 -8.99 9.58
C ARG A 102 -7.34 -9.25 8.32
N GLN A 103 -6.99 -10.30 7.58
CA GLN A 103 -7.66 -10.71 6.33
C GLN A 103 -7.59 -9.65 5.21
N TRP A 104 -6.63 -8.73 5.25
CA TRP A 104 -6.40 -7.71 4.21
C TRP A 104 -6.18 -8.33 2.82
N ASP A 105 -5.56 -9.51 2.78
CA ASP A 105 -5.25 -10.27 1.57
C ASP A 105 -6.51 -10.74 0.82
N ASN A 106 -7.62 -10.95 1.53
CA ASN A 106 -8.92 -11.26 0.95
C ASN A 106 -9.61 -10.05 0.31
N ARG A 107 -9.10 -8.84 0.54
CA ARG A 107 -9.69 -7.57 0.09
C ARG A 107 -8.83 -6.85 -0.93
N LEU A 108 -7.79 -7.50 -1.46
CA LEU A 108 -6.90 -6.92 -2.46
C LEU A 108 -7.65 -6.54 -3.74
N VAL A 109 -7.28 -5.39 -4.30
CA VAL A 109 -7.80 -4.85 -5.56
C VAL A 109 -6.85 -5.22 -6.69
N ALA A 110 -7.34 -5.99 -7.66
CA ALA A 110 -6.51 -6.48 -8.76
C ALA A 110 -6.42 -5.44 -9.89
N VAL A 111 -5.19 -5.03 -10.22
CA VAL A 111 -4.85 -4.24 -11.41
C VAL A 111 -4.23 -5.17 -12.44
N LYS A 112 -4.97 -5.44 -13.53
CA LYS A 112 -4.48 -6.27 -14.64
C LYS A 112 -3.73 -5.41 -15.63
N VAL A 113 -2.52 -5.84 -15.99
CA VAL A 113 -1.64 -5.18 -16.93
C VAL A 113 -1.41 -6.09 -18.11
N GLU A 114 -1.83 -5.63 -19.28
CA GLU A 114 -1.48 -6.26 -20.55
C GLU A 114 -0.01 -5.98 -20.88
N ASP A 115 0.73 -7.04 -21.19
CA ASP A 115 2.16 -6.98 -21.54
C ASP A 115 2.52 -7.88 -22.73
N GLY A 116 1.52 -8.50 -23.36
CA GLY A 116 1.71 -9.46 -24.46
C GLY A 116 2.04 -10.89 -24.02
N SER A 117 2.11 -11.18 -22.72
CA SER A 117 2.15 -12.56 -22.21
C SER A 117 0.76 -13.21 -22.28
N GLU A 118 0.70 -14.55 -22.33
CA GLU A 118 -0.56 -15.30 -22.48
C GLU A 118 -1.59 -15.00 -21.37
N TYR A 119 -1.12 -14.70 -20.15
CA TYR A 119 -1.97 -14.52 -18.98
C TYR A 119 -1.95 -13.08 -18.43
N GLY A 120 -1.19 -12.16 -19.06
CA GLY A 120 -0.93 -10.82 -18.54
C GLY A 120 -0.23 -10.84 -17.18
N ARG A 121 -0.21 -9.68 -16.53
CA ARG A 121 0.34 -9.51 -15.17
C ARG A 121 -0.67 -8.87 -14.25
N THR A 122 -0.57 -9.13 -12.96
CA THR A 122 -1.48 -8.55 -11.97
C THR A 122 -0.73 -7.95 -10.79
N GLY A 123 -1.02 -6.68 -10.50
CA GLY A 123 -0.67 -6.06 -9.22
C GLY A 123 -1.86 -6.09 -8.29
N PHE A 124 -1.72 -6.71 -7.13
CA PHE A 124 -2.72 -6.70 -6.08
C PHE A 124 -2.47 -5.54 -5.12
N CYS A 125 -3.26 -4.50 -5.24
CA CYS A 125 -3.18 -3.31 -4.40
C CYS A 125 -4.02 -3.49 -3.13
N LEU A 126 -3.61 -2.87 -2.02
CA LEU A 126 -4.44 -2.78 -0.83
C LEU A 126 -5.80 -2.13 -1.13
N ASP A 127 -6.84 -2.64 -0.46
CA ASP A 127 -8.11 -1.93 -0.31
C ASP A 127 -7.87 -0.54 0.32
N PRO A 128 -8.53 0.54 -0.16
CA PRO A 128 -8.34 1.88 0.37
C PRO A 128 -8.52 1.99 1.89
N VAL A 129 -9.47 1.24 2.47
CA VAL A 129 -9.71 1.27 3.92
C VAL A 129 -8.59 0.54 4.69
N ASP A 130 -8.09 -0.60 4.18
CA ASP A 130 -6.92 -1.28 4.77
C ASP A 130 -5.66 -0.41 4.70
N LEU A 131 -5.43 0.28 3.57
CA LEU A 131 -4.35 1.24 3.40
C LEU A 131 -4.43 2.35 4.45
N CYS A 132 -5.59 2.99 4.57
CA CYS A 132 -5.80 4.07 5.53
C CYS A 132 -5.68 3.59 6.98
N ALA A 133 -6.14 2.38 7.30
CA ALA A 133 -5.95 1.78 8.61
C ALA A 133 -4.46 1.56 8.92
N SER A 134 -3.70 1.00 7.97
CA SER A 134 -2.24 0.83 8.11
C SER A 134 -1.52 2.15 8.40
N LYS A 135 -1.86 3.21 7.64
CA LYS A 135 -1.32 4.56 7.82
C LYS A 135 -1.71 5.22 9.13
N ALA A 136 -2.96 5.06 9.56
CA ALA A 136 -3.42 5.56 10.86
C ALA A 136 -2.65 4.90 12.02
N ILE A 137 -2.41 3.58 11.93
CA ILE A 137 -1.62 2.84 12.91
C ILE A 137 -0.14 3.27 12.88
N ALA A 138 0.46 3.48 11.70
CA ALA A 138 1.83 4.01 11.60
C ALA A 138 1.93 5.42 12.21
N GLY A 139 0.96 6.28 11.93
CA GLY A 139 0.72 7.55 12.63
C GLY A 139 1.80 8.62 12.42
N ARG A 140 2.64 8.50 11.39
CA ARG A 140 3.63 9.52 10.98
C ARG A 140 2.89 10.73 10.42
N GLU A 141 3.53 11.90 10.45
CA GLU A 141 2.90 13.15 9.98
C GLU A 141 2.38 13.05 8.54
N LYS A 142 3.22 12.56 7.61
CA LYS A 142 2.81 12.32 6.21
C LYS A 142 1.63 11.35 6.06
N ASP A 143 1.56 10.35 6.93
CA ASP A 143 0.49 9.35 6.89
C ASP A 143 -0.86 9.93 7.34
N ARG A 144 -0.83 10.83 8.35
CA ARG A 144 -2.04 11.56 8.78
C ARG A 144 -2.53 12.51 7.72
N VAL A 145 -1.63 13.25 7.06
CA VAL A 145 -2.00 14.16 5.96
C VAL A 145 -2.62 13.38 4.81
N PHE A 146 -2.01 12.26 4.42
CA PHE A 146 -2.55 11.38 3.37
C PHE A 146 -3.96 10.89 3.68
N VAL A 147 -4.17 10.31 4.87
CA VAL A 147 -5.47 9.75 5.25
C VAL A 147 -6.51 10.84 5.45
N ALA A 148 -6.15 11.99 6.04
CA ALA A 148 -7.06 13.11 6.18
C ALA A 148 -7.53 13.63 4.82
N ALA A 149 -6.63 13.78 3.84
CA ALA A 149 -6.99 14.22 2.49
C ALA A 149 -7.99 13.27 1.82
N LEU A 150 -7.79 11.95 1.94
CA LEU A 150 -8.74 10.96 1.40
C LEU A 150 -10.10 10.97 2.11
N VAL A 151 -10.12 11.31 3.41
CA VAL A 151 -11.38 11.47 4.15
C VAL A 151 -12.10 12.76 3.75
N GLU A 152 -11.38 13.86 3.57
CA GLU A 152 -11.95 15.15 3.17
C GLU A 152 -12.56 15.10 1.76
N ASP A 153 -11.94 14.37 0.83
CA ASP A 153 -12.47 14.16 -0.52
C ASP A 153 -13.55 13.05 -0.59
N GLY A 154 -13.89 12.42 0.54
CA GLY A 154 -14.94 11.39 0.61
C GLY A 154 -14.58 10.05 -0.03
N ILE A 155 -13.29 9.82 -0.32
CA ILE A 155 -12.77 8.56 -0.90
C ILE A 155 -12.89 7.40 0.09
N VAL A 156 -12.69 7.70 1.38
CA VAL A 156 -12.97 6.82 2.51
C VAL A 156 -13.55 7.65 3.66
N THR A 157 -14.16 7.02 4.66
CA THR A 157 -14.64 7.70 5.87
C THR A 157 -13.84 7.25 7.09
N ALA A 158 -13.69 8.13 8.08
CA ALA A 158 -13.09 7.77 9.36
C ALA A 158 -13.81 6.59 10.03
N ALA A 159 -15.14 6.55 9.94
CA ALA A 159 -15.98 5.45 10.42
C ALA A 159 -15.63 4.09 9.78
N GLN A 160 -15.41 4.05 8.45
CA GLN A 160 -14.98 2.83 7.76
C GLN A 160 -13.61 2.35 8.25
N ILE A 161 -12.67 3.28 8.44
CA ILE A 161 -11.32 2.95 8.91
C ILE A 161 -11.36 2.42 10.35
N LEU A 162 -12.09 3.08 11.25
CA LEU A 162 -12.32 2.62 12.62
C LEU A 162 -12.97 1.25 12.66
N GLY A 163 -14.06 1.08 11.91
CA GLY A 163 -14.76 -0.19 11.79
C GLY A 163 -13.84 -1.31 11.26
N ARG A 164 -12.92 -1.00 10.35
CA ARG A 164 -11.94 -1.97 9.86
C ARG A 164 -10.98 -2.42 10.96
N ILE A 165 -10.45 -1.48 11.75
CA ILE A 165 -9.55 -1.77 12.88
C ILE A 165 -10.29 -2.59 13.95
N ASP A 166 -11.52 -2.20 14.29
CA ASP A 166 -12.25 -2.78 15.42
C ASP A 166 -12.87 -4.15 15.10
N ASN A 167 -13.39 -4.34 13.89
CA ASN A 167 -14.07 -5.59 13.52
C ASN A 167 -13.10 -6.73 13.18
N TYR A 168 -11.94 -6.41 12.59
CA TYR A 168 -10.97 -7.42 12.14
C TYR A 168 -9.77 -7.53 13.09
N GLY A 169 -9.49 -6.50 13.88
CA GLY A 169 -8.23 -6.39 14.60
C GLY A 169 -7.04 -6.21 13.65
N ILE A 170 -5.84 -6.13 14.23
CA ILE A 170 -4.60 -5.92 13.48
C ILE A 170 -3.78 -7.21 13.43
N GLU A 171 -3.17 -7.46 12.27
CA GLU A 171 -2.09 -8.41 12.07
C GLU A 171 -0.77 -7.70 12.39
N TRP A 172 -0.25 -7.95 13.59
CA TRP A 172 1.02 -7.38 14.03
C TRP A 172 2.17 -8.28 13.60
N PRO A 173 3.15 -7.76 12.85
CA PRO A 173 4.34 -8.52 12.54
C PRO A 173 5.22 -8.69 13.79
N ASP A 174 6.02 -9.76 13.82
CA ASP A 174 6.91 -10.06 14.94
C ASP A 174 8.01 -9.00 15.13
N THR A 175 8.33 -8.27 14.06
CA THR A 175 9.27 -7.15 14.04
C THR A 175 8.68 -5.86 14.63
N TYR A 176 7.38 -5.80 14.91
CA TYR A 176 6.77 -4.61 15.52
C TYR A 176 7.13 -4.53 17.00
N ASP A 177 7.99 -3.56 17.33
CA ASP A 177 8.62 -3.38 18.63
C ASP A 177 7.95 -2.31 19.51
N ALA A 178 7.15 -1.44 18.91
CA ALA A 178 6.42 -0.41 19.63
C ALA A 178 5.22 -0.96 20.40
N ASP A 179 4.74 -0.19 21.38
CA ASP A 179 3.56 -0.54 22.16
C ASP A 179 2.29 -0.51 21.29
N ARG A 180 1.70 -1.70 21.11
CA ARG A 180 0.55 -1.95 20.24
C ARG A 180 -0.72 -1.27 20.75
N ASP A 181 -0.92 -1.21 22.06
CA ASP A 181 -2.08 -0.58 22.67
C ASP A 181 -1.99 0.94 22.54
N VAL A 182 -0.79 1.50 22.72
CA VAL A 182 -0.53 2.93 22.47
C VAL A 182 -0.74 3.27 20.99
N ALA A 183 -0.25 2.45 20.06
CA ALA A 183 -0.43 2.67 18.62
C ALA A 183 -1.92 2.63 18.23
N LEU A 184 -2.67 1.63 18.71
CA LEU A 184 -4.12 1.51 18.50
C LEU A 184 -4.90 2.66 19.11
N GLY A 185 -4.59 3.00 20.37
CA GLY A 185 -5.25 4.10 21.09
C GLY A 185 -5.05 5.43 20.37
N ARG A 186 -3.82 5.71 19.92
CA ARG A 186 -3.52 6.89 19.11
C ARG A 186 -4.32 6.92 17.80
N ALA A 187 -4.31 5.81 17.05
CA ALA A 187 -5.02 5.73 15.77
C ALA A 187 -6.52 5.93 15.94
N ARG A 188 -7.13 5.23 16.92
CA ARG A 188 -8.57 5.34 17.22
C ARG A 188 -8.98 6.74 17.64
N ASN A 189 -8.25 7.34 18.58
CA ASN A 189 -8.57 8.69 19.06
C ASN A 189 -8.49 9.69 17.91
N TRP A 190 -7.43 9.62 17.10
CA TRP A 190 -7.25 10.52 15.97
C TRP A 190 -8.36 10.35 14.90
N LEU A 191 -8.73 9.12 14.55
CA LEU A 191 -9.80 8.86 13.59
C LEU A 191 -11.17 9.30 14.13
N ALA A 192 -11.46 9.08 15.41
CA ALA A 192 -12.70 9.53 16.04
C ALA A 192 -12.82 11.06 16.08
N ASP A 193 -11.70 11.77 16.24
CA ASP A 193 -11.68 13.22 16.17
C ASP A 193 -11.83 13.71 14.71
N LEU A 194 -11.25 12.99 13.74
CA LEU A 194 -11.43 13.28 12.32
C LEU A 194 -12.89 13.09 11.86
N GLU A 195 -13.57 12.07 12.38
CA GLU A 195 -15.01 11.82 12.13
C GLU A 195 -15.88 13.00 12.60
N LYS A 196 -15.70 13.44 13.86
CA LYS A 196 -16.43 14.58 14.42
C LYS A 196 -16.21 15.88 13.64
N LEU A 197 -14.99 16.08 13.12
CA LEU A 197 -14.66 17.25 12.31
C LEU A 197 -15.30 17.22 10.91
N GLY A 198 -15.62 16.03 10.39
CA GLY A 198 -16.38 15.85 9.15
C GLY A 198 -17.86 16.16 9.34
N ASP A 199 -18.46 15.65 10.41
CA ASP A 199 -19.89 15.83 10.71
C ASP A 199 -20.27 17.30 11.03
N GLY A 200 -19.32 18.09 11.54
CA GLY A 200 -19.53 19.51 11.86
C GLY A 200 -19.44 20.47 10.65
N ARG A 201 -19.13 19.98 9.44
CA ARG A 201 -19.07 20.80 8.20
C ARG A 201 -20.35 20.69 7.35
N GLY A 202 -21.41 20.06 7.85
CA GLY A 202 -22.72 19.89 7.19
C GLY A 202 -23.70 21.02 7.42
#